data_AF-A0A2X4VFJ2-F1
#
_entry.id   AF-A0A2X4VFJ2-F1
#
_cell.length_a   1.000
_cell.length_b   1.000
_cell.length_c   1.000
_cell.angle_alpha   90.00
_cell.angle_beta   90.00
_cell.angle_gamma   90.00
#
_symmetry.space_group_name_H-M   'P 1'
#
loop_
_entity.id
_entity.type
_entity.pdbx_description
1 polymer ?
#
loop_
_entity_poly.entity_id
_entity_poly.type
_entity_poly.pdbx_seq_one_letter_code
_entity_poly.pdbx_strand_id
1 'polypeptide(L)' 'MTVYKPIKLLANEAAEIAVDLGNGKAPKSNATLNNGKKDVPAYLLTPVEVEKSNIDATVVADGFHSKESIYN' A
#
# COMPACT_ATOMS: atom_id res chain seq x y z
N MET A 1 5.67 -18.22 -4.46
CA MET A 1 5.39 -16.86 -4.93
C MET A 1 4.21 -16.32 -4.14
N THR A 2 4.32 -15.10 -3.62
CA THR A 2 3.23 -14.38 -2.95
C THR A 2 3.30 -12.91 -3.36
N VAL A 3 2.27 -12.13 -3.01
CA VAL A 3 2.18 -10.71 -3.33
C VAL A 3 2.14 -9.92 -2.04
N TYR A 4 3.19 -9.16 -1.79
CA TYR A 4 3.31 -8.28 -0.64
C TYR A 4 2.65 -6.93 -0.91
N LYS A 5 1.86 -6.47 0.06
CA LYS A 5 1.16 -5.18 0.04
C LYS A 5 1.61 -4.37 1.26
N PRO A 6 2.48 -3.37 1.11
CA PRO A 6 3.07 -2.66 2.25
C PRO A 6 2.02 -1.89 3.05
N ILE A 7 1.76 -2.32 4.29
CA ILE A 7 0.74 -1.70 5.16
C ILE A 7 1.17 -0.29 5.58
N LYS A 8 2.48 -0.07 5.83
CA LYS A 8 3.02 1.26 6.16
C LYS A 8 2.75 2.27 5.05
N LEU A 9 2.99 1.90 3.79
CA LEU A 9 2.72 2.75 2.64
C LEU A 9 1.22 3.08 2.52
N LEU A 10 0.36 2.06 2.68
CA LEU A 10 -1.09 2.25 2.67
C LEU A 10 -1.57 3.19 3.78
N ALA A 11 -1.05 3.02 4.99
CA ALA A 11 -1.42 3.84 6.14
C ALA A 11 -0.98 5.29 5.96
N ASN A 12 0.24 5.52 5.46
CA ASN A 12 0.76 6.86 5.20
C ASN A 12 -0.08 7.60 4.15
N GLU A 13 -0.33 6.96 3.00
CA GLU A 13 -1.16 7.55 1.93
C GLU A 13 -2.59 7.83 2.42
N ALA A 14 -3.19 6.90 3.18
CA ALA A 14 -4.52 7.09 3.74
C ALA A 14 -4.57 8.27 4.74
N ALA A 15 -3.52 8.46 5.54
CA ALA A 15 -3.42 9.58 6.47
C ALA A 15 -3.29 10.91 5.73
N GLU A 16 -2.46 10.99 4.68
CA GLU A 16 -2.34 12.18 3.84
C GLU A 16 -3.69 12.55 3.20
N ILE A 17 -4.37 11.56 2.61
CA ILE A 17 -5.71 11.72 2.02
C ILE A 17 -6.71 12.22 3.08
N ALA A 18 -6.69 11.65 4.29
CA ALA A 18 -7.60 12.05 5.36
C ALA A 18 -7.36 13.51 5.81
N VAL A 19 -6.10 13.93 5.91
CA VAL A 19 -5.73 15.32 6.24
C VAL A 19 -6.17 16.28 5.14
N ASP A 20 -5.99 15.94 3.87
CA ASP A 20 -6.44 16.78 2.75
C ASP A 20 -7.96 16.94 2.76
N LEU A 21 -8.71 15.84 2.91
CA LEU A 21 -10.16 15.88 3.03
C LEU A 21 -10.63 16.72 4.22
N GLY A 22 -9.98 16.56 5.38
CA GLY A 22 -10.29 17.32 6.60
C GLY A 22 -10.06 18.83 6.43
N ASN A 23 -9.11 19.21 5.57
CA ASN A 23 -8.83 20.60 5.21
C ASN A 23 -9.67 21.12 4.02
N GLY A 24 -10.65 20.34 3.53
CA GLY A 24 -11.48 20.70 2.39
C GLY A 24 -10.73 20.70 1.05
N LYS A 25 -9.54 20.09 0.99
CA LYS A 25 -8.74 19.93 -0.24
C LYS A 25 -9.15 18.66 -0.97
N ALA A 26 -8.98 18.66 -2.28
CA ALA A 26 -9.10 17.45 -3.08
C ALA A 26 -7.80 16.62 -2.94
N PRO A 27 -7.87 15.36 -2.46
CA PRO A 27 -6.70 14.48 -2.38
C PRO A 27 -6.22 14.07 -3.76
N LYS A 28 -4.97 13.60 -3.84
CA LYS A 28 -4.43 13.00 -5.06
C LYS A 28 -5.20 11.72 -5.41
N SER A 29 -5.40 11.49 -6.70
CA SER A 29 -5.97 10.25 -7.24
C SER A 29 -5.21 9.86 -8.51
N ASN A 30 -4.97 8.57 -8.71
CA ASN A 30 -4.35 8.03 -9.92
C ASN A 30 -5.29 7.11 -10.72
N ALA A 31 -6.50 6.88 -10.22
CA ALA A 31 -7.51 6.04 -10.86
C ALA A 31 -8.92 6.51 -10.48
N THR A 32 -9.91 5.94 -11.16
CA THR A 32 -11.33 6.13 -10.87
C THR A 32 -12.00 4.77 -10.89
N LEU A 33 -12.75 4.44 -9.83
CA LEU A 33 -13.45 3.16 -9.69
C LEU A 33 -14.95 3.38 -9.53
N ASN A 34 -15.76 2.70 -10.34
CA ASN A 34 -17.21 2.75 -10.22
C ASN A 34 -17.68 1.86 -9.04
N ASN A 35 -18.52 2.40 -8.16
CA ASN A 35 -19.09 1.65 -7.04
C ASN A 35 -20.58 1.26 -7.23
N GLY A 36 -21.07 1.30 -8.47
CA GLY A 36 -22.48 1.07 -8.83
C GLY A 36 -23.40 2.28 -8.64
N LYS A 37 -22.91 3.38 -8.06
CA LYS A 37 -23.67 4.64 -7.89
C LYS A 37 -22.96 5.84 -8.51
N LYS A 38 -21.64 5.90 -8.36
CA LYS A 38 -20.80 6.95 -8.92
C LYS A 38 -19.41 6.43 -9.18
N ASP A 39 -18.68 7.20 -9.97
CA ASP A 39 -17.26 7.05 -10.17
C ASP A 39 -16.51 7.70 -9.00
N VAL A 40 -15.74 6.89 -8.26
CA VAL A 40 -15.01 7.29 -7.06
C VAL A 40 -13.53 7.49 -7.42
N PRO A 41 -12.97 8.69 -7.22
CA PRO A 41 -11.52 8.89 -7.30
C PRO A 41 -10.81 7.95 -6.33
N ALA A 42 -9.82 7.22 -6.82
CA ALA A 42 -9.07 6.23 -6.07
C ALA A 42 -7.57 6.47 -6.19
N TYR A 43 -6.84 6.04 -5.17
CA TYR A 43 -5.39 5.98 -5.20
C TYR A 43 -4.96 4.51 -5.05
N LEU A 44 -4.50 3.92 -6.14
CA LEU A 44 -4.10 2.53 -6.22
C LEU A 44 -2.59 2.40 -6.04
N LEU A 45 -2.17 1.77 -4.95
CA LEU A 45 -0.77 1.45 -4.69
C LEU A 45 -0.33 0.21 -5.48
N THR A 46 0.90 0.23 -5.96
CA THR A 46 1.49 -0.92 -6.65
C THR A 46 1.92 -1.98 -5.62
N PRO A 47 1.40 -3.22 -5.73
CA PRO A 47 1.88 -4.31 -4.88
C PRO A 47 3.28 -4.78 -5.32
N VAL A 48 3.97 -5.49 -4.43
CA VAL A 48 5.32 -6.03 -4.67
C VAL A 48 5.26 -7.55 -4.78
N GLU A 49 5.76 -8.11 -5.87
CA GLU A 49 5.90 -9.55 -6.05
C GLU A 49 7.02 -10.10 -5.16
N VAL A 50 6.75 -11.19 -4.44
CA VAL A 50 7.72 -11.82 -3.55
C VAL A 50 7.94 -13.29 -3.91
N GLU A 51 9.20 -13.59 -4.17
CA GLU A 51 9.75 -14.90 -4.46
C GLU A 51 10.91 -15.22 -3.52
N LYS A 52 11.35 -16.48 -3.49
CA LYS A 52 12.47 -16.92 -2.63
C LYS A 52 13.73 -16.05 -2.78
N SER A 53 13.98 -15.55 -3.99
CA SER A 53 15.15 -14.74 -4.35
C SER A 53 15.12 -13.32 -3.77
N ASN A 54 13.95 -12.77 -3.41
CA ASN A 54 13.79 -11.36 -3.03
C ASN A 54 13.12 -11.12 -1.65
N ILE A 55 12.88 -12.17 -0.85
CA ILE A 55 12.27 -12.04 0.49
C ILE A 55 13.04 -11.03 1.37
N ASP A 56 14.36 -11.14 1.42
CA ASP A 56 15.21 -10.25 2.23
C ASP A 56 15.11 -8.79 1.77
N ALA A 57 15.01 -8.56 0.46
CA ALA A 57 14.92 -7.22 -0.14
C ALA A 57 13.50 -6.62 -0.09
N THR A 58 12.49 -7.37 0.35
CA THR A 58 11.08 -6.94 0.37
C THR A 58 10.56 -6.89 1.80
N VAL A 59 9.98 -7.98 2.30
CA VAL A 59 9.30 -8.04 3.59
C VAL A 59 10.25 -7.86 4.78
N VAL A 60 11.51 -8.27 4.65
CA VAL A 60 12.52 -8.08 5.71
C VAL A 60 13.07 -6.66 5.69
N ALA A 61 13.42 -6.13 4.51
CA ALA A 61 13.90 -4.76 4.35
C ALA A 61 12.86 -3.72 4.80
N ASP A 62 11.57 -3.95 4.54
CA ASP A 62 10.49 -3.08 5.05
C ASP A 62 10.27 -3.24 6.57
N GLY A 63 10.92 -4.22 7.21
CA GLY A 63 10.75 -4.57 8.61
C GLY A 63 9.35 -5.11 8.91
N PHE A 64 8.68 -5.71 7.92
CA PHE A 64 7.37 -6.33 8.08
C PHE A 64 7.48 -7.66 8.83
N HIS A 65 8.52 -8.45 8.53
CA HIS A 65 8.93 -9.61 9.31
C HIS A 65 10.42 -9.51 9.62
N SER A 66 10.85 -9.95 10.82
CA SER A 66 12.27 -10.12 11.10
C SER A 66 12.83 -11.31 10.30
N LYS A 67 14.13 -11.28 10.01
CA LYS A 67 14.80 -12.40 9.32
C LYS A 67 14.68 -13.70 10.11
N GLU A 68 14.78 -13.63 11.43
CA GLU A 68 14.61 -14.76 12.34
C GLU A 68 13.21 -15.38 12.23
N SER A 69 12.15 -14.58 12.10
CA SER A 69 10.77 -15.06 11.93
C SER A 69 10.54 -15.83 10.63
N ILE A 70 11.45 -15.73 9.66
CA ILE A 70 11.31 -16.34 8.33
C ILE A 70 12.16 -17.59 8.18
N TYR A 71 13.37 -17.60 8.75
CA TYR A 71 14.37 -18.63 8.49
C TYR A 71 14.66 -19.57 9.68
N ASN A 72 14.13 -19.28 10.87
CA ASN A 72 14.21 -20.14 12.06
C ASN A 72 12.85 -20.72 12.42
#